data_AF-A0A7J4RKT3-F1
#
_entry.id   AF-A0A7J4RKT3-F1
#
_cell.length_a   1.000
_cell.length_b   1.000
_cell.length_c   1.000
_cell.angle_alpha   90.00
_cell.angle_beta   90.00
_cell.angle_gamma   90.00
#
_symmetry.space_group_name_H-M   'P 1'
#
loop_
_entity.id
_entity.type
_entity.pdbx_description
1 polymer ?
#
loop_
_entity_poly.entity_id
_entity_poly.type
_entity_poly.pdbx_seq_one_letter_code
_entity_poly.pdbx_strand_id
1 'polypeptide(L)' 'MSVDVPSSVDVFIQGEKEPGSSGIVVVLGFVTMLTFLILYGILFPGRDMPVVSEVLPMFEGVFDSGIWFFLLG' A
#
# COMPACT_ATOMS: atom_id res chain seq x y z
N MET A 1 39.41 4.39 13.20
CA MET A 1 38.35 5.43 13.26
C MET A 1 37.03 4.70 13.13
N SER A 2 36.36 4.44 14.24
CA SER A 2 34.97 3.97 14.25
C SER A 2 34.10 5.16 13.87
N VAL A 3 33.35 5.03 12.79
CA VAL A 3 32.37 6.04 12.38
C VAL A 3 31.20 5.93 13.36
N ASP A 4 31.05 6.89 14.26
CA ASP A 4 29.87 7.03 15.10
C ASP A 4 28.69 7.37 14.19
N VAL A 5 27.94 6.34 13.80
CA VAL A 5 26.66 6.51 13.11
C VAL A 5 25.68 7.09 14.12
N PRO A 6 25.06 8.25 13.86
CA PRO A 6 24.13 8.85 14.81
C PRO A 6 22.94 7.91 15.05
N SER A 7 22.71 7.55 16.32
CA SER A 7 21.63 6.67 16.80
C SER A 7 20.22 7.16 16.46
N SER A 8 20.09 8.37 15.89
CA SER A 8 18.85 8.90 15.35
C SER A 8 18.38 8.21 14.08
N VAL A 9 19.27 7.55 13.32
CA VAL A 9 18.88 6.84 12.09
C VAL A 9 18.10 5.56 12.42
N ASP A 10 18.43 4.87 13.51
CA ASP A 10 17.71 3.68 13.98
C ASP A 10 16.29 3.99 14.48
N VAL A 11 16.04 5.21 14.97
CA VAL A 11 14.71 5.62 15.49
C VAL A 11 13.73 5.94 14.36
N PHE A 12 14.21 6.33 13.18
CA PHE A 12 13.36 6.56 12.00
C PHE A 12 12.99 5.26 11.26
N ILE A 13 13.74 4.17 11.47
CA ILE A 13 13.49 2.84 10.89
C ILE A 13 12.79 1.92 11.92
N GLN A 14 12.23 2.46 13.01
CA GLN A 14 11.41 1.66 13.93
C GLN A 14 9.97 1.54 13.42
N GLY A 15 9.74 0.57 12.55
CA GLY A 15 8.42 -0.05 12.35
C GLY A 15 7.87 -0.72 13.62
N GLU A 16 8.71 -0.94 14.65
CA GLU A 16 8.30 -1.54 15.93
C GLU A 16 7.29 -0.72 16.74
N LYS A 17 7.09 0.56 16.42
CA LYS A 17 6.16 1.44 17.13
C LYS A 17 4.92 1.81 16.31
N GLU A 18 4.65 1.04 15.26
CA GLU A 18 3.41 1.19 14.52
C GLU A 18 2.22 0.74 15.37
N PRO A 19 1.12 1.51 15.44
CA PRO A 19 -0.11 1.01 16.06
C PRO A 19 -0.53 -0.25 15.30
N GLY A 20 -0.91 -1.32 16.01
CA GLY A 20 -1.36 -2.60 15.42
C GLY A 20 -2.59 -2.51 14.49
N SER A 21 -3.03 -1.30 14.13
CA SER A 21 -4.04 -1.00 13.13
C SER A 21 -3.47 -0.63 11.76
N SER A 22 -2.17 -0.67 11.48
CA SER A 22 -1.64 -0.38 10.12
C SER A 22 -2.25 -1.31 9.06
N GLY A 23 -2.48 -2.58 9.41
CA GLY A 23 -3.17 -3.55 8.56
C GLY A 23 -4.61 -3.20 8.19
N ILE A 24 -5.29 -2.31 8.93
CA ILE A 24 -6.66 -1.88 8.58
C ILE A 24 -6.67 -1.11 7.27
N VAL A 25 -5.62 -0.37 6.94
CA VAL A 25 -5.52 0.36 5.67
C VAL A 25 -5.47 -0.62 4.49
N VAL A 26 -4.73 -1.71 4.63
CA VAL A 26 -4.65 -2.78 3.62
C VAL A 26 -6.00 -3.47 3.46
N VAL A 27 -6.66 -3.82 4.57
CA VAL A 27 -7.99 -4.43 4.55
C VAL A 27 -9.03 -3.51 3.89
N LEU A 28 -9.02 -2.22 4.22
CA LEU A 28 -9.88 -1.21 3.59
C LEU A 28 -9.62 -1.09 2.09
N GLY A 29 -8.35 -1.06 1.68
CA GLY A 29 -7.97 -1.05 0.27
C GLY A 29 -8.49 -2.27 -0.48
N PHE A 30 -8.37 -3.45 0.12
CA PHE A 30 -8.87 -4.70 -0.46
C PHE A 30 -10.40 -4.73 -0.58
N VAL A 31 -11.13 -4.35 0.47
CA VAL A 31 -12.61 -4.29 0.44
C VAL A 31 -13.09 -3.27 -0.60
N THR A 32 -12.41 -2.13 -0.69
CA THR A 32 -12.72 -1.08 -1.69
C THR A 32 -12.48 -1.59 -3.11
N MET A 33 -11.36 -2.28 -3.34
CA MET A 33 -11.05 -2.90 -4.64
C MET A 33 -12.13 -3.92 -5.05
N LEU A 34 -12.53 -4.82 -4.15
CA LEU A 34 -13.58 -5.79 -4.45
C LEU A 34 -14.93 -5.12 -4.76
N THR A 35 -15.30 -4.12 -3.96
CA THR A 35 -16.54 -3.36 -4.16
C THR A 35 -16.54 -2.67 -5.51
N PHE A 36 -15.42 -2.05 -5.90
CA PHE A 36 -15.26 -1.42 -7.20
C PHE A 36 -15.41 -2.43 -8.34
N LEU A 37 -14.78 -3.61 -8.27
CA LEU A 37 -14.86 -4.64 -9.30
C LEU A 37 -16.29 -5.18 -9.47
N ILE A 38 -17.01 -5.40 -8.36
CA ILE A 38 -18.41 -5.81 -8.40
C ILE A 38 -19.26 -4.73 -9.08
N LEU A 39 -19.11 -3.47 -8.69
CA LEU A 39 -19.83 -2.35 -9.30
C LEU A 39 -19.49 -2.18 -10.79
N TYR A 40 -18.22 -2.33 -11.17
CA TYR A 40 -17.78 -2.25 -12.56
C TYR A 40 -18.46 -3.32 -13.42
N GLY A 41 -18.49 -4.57 -12.94
CA GLY A 41 -19.14 -5.67 -13.67
C GLY A 41 -20.65 -5.46 -13.87
N ILE A 42 -21.32 -4.83 -12.89
CA ILE A 42 -22.75 -4.48 -12.99
C ILE A 42 -22.95 -3.30 -13.96
N LEU A 43 -22.11 -2.27 -13.89
CA LEU A 43 -22.27 -1.04 -14.66
C LEU A 43 -21.86 -1.21 -16.13
N PHE A 44 -20.90 -2.09 -16.40
CA PHE A 44 -20.34 -2.33 -17.74
C PHE A 44 -20.39 -3.82 -18.13
N PRO A 45 -21.60 -4.38 -18.30
CA PRO A 45 -21.76 -5.78 -18.65
C PRO A 45 -21.16 -6.08 -20.03
N GLY A 46 -20.44 -7.20 -20.15
CA GLY A 46 -19.84 -7.65 -21.41
C GLY A 46 -18.53 -6.96 -21.80
N ARG A 47 -18.03 -6.01 -20.98
CA ARG A 47 -16.65 -5.54 -21.07
C ARG A 47 -15.74 -6.39 -20.20
N ASP A 48 -14.49 -6.54 -20.65
CA ASP A 48 -13.44 -7.18 -19.85
C ASP A 48 -13.21 -6.41 -18.54
N MET A 49 -12.87 -7.15 -17.48
CA MET A 49 -12.53 -6.57 -16.18
C MET A 49 -11.31 -5.65 -16.32
N PRO A 50 -11.24 -4.53 -15.58
CA PRO A 50 -10.09 -3.63 -15.63
C PRO A 50 -8.85 -4.39 -15.17
N VAL A 51 -7.82 -4.41 -16.01
CA VAL A 51 -6.56 -5.10 -15.70
C VAL A 51 -5.74 -4.28 -14.72
N VAL A 52 -5.05 -4.95 -13.81
CA VAL A 52 -4.22 -4.29 -12.79
C VAL A 52 -3.15 -3.40 -13.44
N SER A 53 -2.66 -3.76 -14.63
CA SER A 53 -1.67 -2.99 -15.39
C SER A 53 -2.16 -1.61 -15.86
N GLU A 54 -3.47 -1.42 -16.04
CA GLU A 54 -4.03 -0.10 -16.38
C GLU A 54 -4.04 0.85 -15.18
N VAL A 55 -4.09 0.28 -13.97
CA VAL A 55 -4.16 1.06 -12.72
C VAL A 55 -2.79 1.21 -12.07
N LEU A 56 -1.85 0.31 -12.37
CA LEU A 56 -0.48 0.30 -11.84
C LEU A 56 0.25 1.65 -11.96
N PRO A 57 0.19 2.39 -13.09
CA PRO A 57 0.84 3.70 -13.22
C PRO A 57 0.33 4.75 -12.22
N MET A 58 -0.93 4.62 -11.77
CA MET A 58 -1.51 5.53 -10.77
C MET A 58 -0.90 5.35 -9.38
N PHE A 59 -0.30 4.18 -9.13
CA PHE A 59 0.32 3.81 -7.85
C PHE A 59 1.85 3.85 -7.87
N GLU A 60 2.47 4.21 -9.00
CA GLU A 60 3.93 4.20 -9.17
C GLU A 60 4.65 5.04 -8.09
N GLY A 61 4.12 6.22 -7.75
CA GLY A 61 4.65 7.05 -6.66
C GLY A 61 4.43 6.46 -5.25
N VAL A 62 3.41 5.62 -5.06
CA VAL A 62 3.18 4.91 -3.80
C VAL A 62 4.19 3.77 -3.64
N PHE A 63 4.49 3.03 -4.72
CA PHE A 63 5.51 1.99 -4.74
C PHE A 63 6.92 2.52 -4.49
N ASP A 64 7.25 3.72 -5.00
CA ASP A 64 8.56 4.35 -4.77
C ASP A 64 8.68 4.97 -3.36
N SER A 65 7.57 5.30 -2.70
CA SER A 65 7.57 5.99 -1.39
C SER A 65 8.01 5.15 -0.19
N GLY A 66 8.17 3.83 -0.34
CA GLY A 66 8.50 2.94 0.77
C GLY A 66 7.40 2.74 1.83
N ILE A 67 6.20 3.31 1.63
CA ILE A 67 5.05 3.20 2.56
C ILE A 67 4.62 1.75 2.82
N TRP A 68 4.91 0.85 1.89
CA TRP A 68 4.55 -0.57 1.98
C TRP A 68 5.24 -1.29 3.14
N PHE A 69 6.43 -0.84 3.57
CA PHE A 69 7.09 -1.38 4.77
C PHE A 69 6.26 -1.15 6.04
N PHE A 70 5.54 -0.03 6.11
CA PHE A 70 4.64 0.30 7.22
C PHE A 70 3.28 -0.40 7.08
N LEU A 71 2.73 -0.48 5.86
CA LEU A 71 1.45 -1.15 5.62
C LEU A 71 1.50 -2.67 5.84
N LEU A 72 2.65 -3.31 5.61
CA LEU A 72 2.82 -4.76 5.71
C LEU A 72 3.35 -5.23 7.07
N GLY A 73 3.94 -4.34 7.87
CA GLY A 73 4.58 -4.67 9.15
C GLY A 73 5.99 -5.20 9.00
#